data_AF-A0A5E4Q421-F1
#
_entry.id   AF-A0A5E4Q421-F1
#
_cell.length_a   1.000
_cell.length_b   1.000
_cell.length_c   1.000
_cell.angle_alpha   90.00
_cell.angle_beta   90.00
_cell.angle_gamma   90.00
#
_symmetry.space_group_name_H-M   'P 1'
#
loop_
_entity.id
_entity.type
_entity.pdbx_description
1 polymer ?
#
loop_
_entity_poly.entity_id
_entity_poly.type
_entity_poly.pdbx_seq_one_letter_code
_entity_poly.pdbx_strand_id
1 'polypeptide(L)'
;MSKFLPEVLDAIYEGMEEYIQHRESDGMYSEWSSLPLEGGGSGVLGAVGGRDVVLAVVRQLASHQPSPLNTDTEVEWVLEVIRYGLSLPLSEHEAVRDCVRICCSWLSALLPPVPPAQPPPPAVPAPLAAAPERYATRILNHLHNLFIPRHNESKF
;
A
#
# COMPACT_ATOMS: atom_id res chain seq x y z
N MET A 1 -6.84 -19.23 17.88
CA MET A 1 -6.51 -17.87 18.34
C MET A 1 -5.11 -17.53 17.86
N SER A 2 -5.00 -16.97 16.65
CA SER A 2 -3.71 -16.56 16.08
C SER A 2 -3.29 -15.27 16.75
N LYS A 3 -2.33 -15.35 17.67
CA LYS A 3 -1.64 -14.19 18.23
C LYS A 3 -0.67 -13.72 17.15
N PHE A 4 -1.01 -12.66 16.44
CA PHE A 4 -0.01 -11.89 15.71
C PHE A 4 0.90 -11.21 16.74
N LEU A 5 2.21 -11.23 16.50
CA LEU A 5 3.18 -10.70 17.45
C LEU A 5 2.97 -9.17 17.58
N PRO A 6 2.93 -8.63 18.82
CA PRO A 6 2.84 -7.18 19.06
C PRO A 6 3.93 -6.39 18.32
N GLU A 7 5.10 -7.01 18.12
CA GLU A 7 6.24 -6.44 17.39
C GLU A 7 5.93 -5.99 15.96
N VAL A 8 4.98 -6.65 15.27
CA VAL A 8 4.61 -6.28 13.89
C VAL A 8 3.70 -5.06 13.88
N LEU A 9 2.79 -4.96 14.85
CA LEU A 9 1.98 -3.75 15.04
C LEU A 9 2.88 -2.59 15.46
N ASP A 10 3.81 -2.82 16.39
CA ASP A 10 4.78 -1.81 16.82
C ASP A 10 5.59 -1.30 15.62
N ALA A 11 6.09 -2.17 14.74
CA ALA A 11 6.81 -1.74 13.53
C ALA A 11 5.94 -0.95 12.53
N ILE A 12 4.65 -1.27 12.42
CA ILE A 12 3.69 -0.52 11.59
C ILE A 12 3.43 0.86 12.19
N TYR A 13 3.22 0.94 13.50
CA TYR A 13 3.02 2.21 14.21
C TYR A 13 4.28 3.06 14.20
N GLU A 14 5.46 2.49 14.42
CA GLU A 14 6.75 3.19 14.31
C GLU A 14 6.96 3.75 12.90
N GLY A 15 6.75 2.94 11.85
CA GLY A 15 6.83 3.42 10.47
C GLY A 15 5.77 4.47 10.11
N MET A 16 4.63 4.47 10.79
CA MET A 16 3.58 5.48 10.63
C MET A 16 3.91 6.77 11.39
N GLU A 17 4.42 6.69 12.61
CA GLU A 17 4.89 7.83 13.40
C GLU A 17 6.05 8.54 12.68
N GLU A 18 7.02 7.78 12.12
CA GLU A 18 8.08 8.35 11.29
C GLU A 18 7.52 9.10 10.07
N TYR A 19 6.53 8.52 9.40
CA TYR A 19 5.86 9.16 8.26
C TYR A 19 5.12 10.45 8.65
N ILE A 20 4.37 10.43 9.74
CA ILE A 20 3.62 11.59 10.26
C ILE A 20 4.61 12.72 10.59
N GLN A 21 5.69 12.38 11.29
CA GLN A 21 6.73 13.34 11.66
C GLN A 21 7.46 13.91 10.43
N HIS A 22 7.64 13.11 9.37
CA HIS A 22 8.22 13.60 8.12
C HIS A 22 7.27 14.50 7.33
N ARG A 23 5.95 14.24 7.37
CA ARG A 23 4.96 15.06 6.67
C ARG A 23 4.70 16.42 7.34
N GLU A 24 4.91 16.56 8.64
CA GLU A 24 4.85 17.86 9.33
C GLU A 24 6.09 18.74 9.05
N SER A 25 7.20 18.16 8.60
CA SER A 25 8.44 18.86 8.19
C SER A 25 8.41 19.38 6.74
N ASP A 26 7.24 19.36 6.08
CA ASP A 26 7.05 19.59 4.64
C ASP A 26 7.12 21.07 4.20
N GLY A 27 8.11 21.81 4.72
CA GLY A 27 8.46 23.16 4.26
C GLY A 27 9.63 23.20 3.27
N MET A 28 10.40 22.11 3.14
CA MET A 28 11.68 22.13 2.41
C MET A 28 12.08 20.81 1.71
N TYR A 29 11.27 19.75 1.77
CA TYR A 29 11.61 18.42 1.20
C TYR A 29 10.70 17.97 0.05
N SER A 30 9.94 18.88 -0.57
CA SER A 30 9.12 18.56 -1.77
C SER A 30 9.97 18.05 -2.95
N GLU A 31 11.27 18.33 -2.95
CA GLU A 31 12.24 17.90 -3.95
C GLU A 31 12.55 16.38 -3.97
N TRP A 32 12.25 15.65 -2.89
CA TRP A 32 12.39 14.18 -2.89
C TRP A 32 11.19 13.43 -3.47
N SER A 33 10.04 14.11 -3.57
CA SER A 33 8.85 13.58 -4.27
C SER A 33 9.02 13.59 -5.81
N SER A 34 9.97 14.38 -6.31
CA SER A 34 10.09 14.76 -7.72
C SER A 34 11.37 14.28 -8.39
N LEU A 35 12.19 13.44 -7.76
CA LEU A 35 13.29 12.80 -8.48
C LEU A 35 12.71 11.89 -9.57
N PRO A 36 13.07 12.07 -10.85
CA PRO A 36 12.72 11.12 -11.88
C PRO A 36 13.34 9.78 -11.47
N LEU A 37 12.49 8.79 -11.21
CA LEU A 37 12.93 7.43 -10.92
C LEU A 37 13.42 6.77 -12.22
N GLU A 38 14.53 7.26 -12.76
CA GLU A 38 15.32 6.55 -13.75
C GLU A 38 15.93 5.33 -13.05
N GLY A 39 15.23 4.20 -13.14
CA GLY A 39 15.73 2.89 -12.72
C GLY A 39 15.35 2.47 -11.31
N GLY A 40 14.08 2.12 -11.08
CA GLY A 40 13.67 1.24 -9.97
C GLY A 40 13.77 1.87 -8.57
N GLY A 41 12.68 2.48 -8.12
CA GLY A 41 12.65 3.30 -6.90
C GLY A 41 13.14 2.61 -5.63
N SER A 42 14.22 3.14 -5.07
CA SER A 42 14.62 2.91 -3.68
C SER A 42 14.35 4.19 -2.88
N GLY A 43 13.09 4.40 -2.48
CA GLY A 43 12.74 5.40 -1.46
C GLY A 43 13.14 4.90 -0.05
N VAL A 44 12.78 5.62 1.01
CA VAL A 44 13.05 5.22 2.41
C VAL A 44 12.63 3.76 2.68
N LEU A 45 11.47 3.33 2.13
CA LEU A 45 11.01 1.95 2.20
C LEU A 45 11.99 0.96 1.55
N GLY A 46 12.66 1.31 0.46
CA GLY A 46 13.70 0.46 -0.12
C GLY A 46 14.94 0.30 0.78
N ALA A 47 15.29 1.34 1.55
CA ALA A 47 16.47 1.36 2.40
C ALA A 47 16.29 0.63 3.76
N VAL A 48 15.06 0.59 4.30
CA VAL A 48 14.77 0.04 5.64
C VAL A 48 14.16 -1.37 5.64
N GLY A 49 14.27 -2.12 4.54
CA GLY A 49 13.64 -3.45 4.45
C GLY A 49 12.13 -3.39 4.19
N GLY A 50 11.67 -2.40 3.43
CA GLY A 50 10.24 -2.16 3.15
C GLY A 50 9.52 -3.29 2.44
N ARG A 51 10.22 -4.31 1.93
CA ARG A 51 9.61 -5.57 1.51
C ARG A 51 8.88 -6.24 2.68
N ASP A 52 9.52 -6.31 3.85
CA ASP A 52 8.95 -6.98 5.01
C ASP A 52 7.78 -6.16 5.60
N VAL A 53 7.88 -4.82 5.53
CA VAL A 53 6.77 -3.91 5.84
C VAL A 53 5.57 -4.17 4.91
N VAL A 54 5.79 -4.26 3.59
CA VAL A 54 4.73 -4.60 2.63
C VAL A 54 4.08 -5.93 2.99
N LEU A 55 4.86 -6.97 3.22
CA LEU A 55 4.34 -8.30 3.54
C LEU A 55 3.51 -8.29 4.82
N ALA A 56 3.96 -7.58 5.86
CA ALA A 56 3.24 -7.45 7.12
C ALA A 56 1.90 -6.72 6.94
N VAL A 57 1.94 -5.54 6.31
CA VAL A 57 0.77 -4.67 6.11
C VAL A 57 -0.26 -5.36 5.22
N VAL A 58 0.16 -5.90 4.07
CA VAL A 58 -0.73 -6.54 3.12
C VAL A 58 -1.38 -7.79 3.72
N ARG A 59 -0.63 -8.57 4.51
CA ARG A 59 -1.18 -9.74 5.22
C ARG A 59 -2.23 -9.33 6.25
N GLN A 60 -2.03 -8.22 6.96
CA GLN A 60 -3.01 -7.70 7.91
C GLN A 60 -4.28 -7.21 7.20
N LEU A 61 -4.13 -6.44 6.11
CA LEU A 61 -5.24 -5.88 5.35
C LEU A 61 -6.01 -6.93 4.54
N ALA A 62 -5.35 -8.01 4.12
CA ALA A 62 -5.99 -9.14 3.46
C ALA A 62 -6.82 -10.01 4.44
N SER A 63 -6.67 -9.84 5.76
CA SER A 63 -7.49 -10.54 6.74
C SER A 63 -8.90 -9.94 6.80
N HIS A 64 -9.93 -10.80 6.73
CA HIS A 64 -11.36 -10.45 6.58
C HIS A 64 -12.04 -9.74 7.76
N GLN A 65 -11.27 -9.05 8.60
CA GLN A 65 -11.78 -8.29 9.73
C GLN A 65 -12.13 -6.85 9.30
N PRO A 66 -12.93 -6.11 10.08
CA PRO A 66 -13.07 -4.67 9.82
C PRO A 66 -11.69 -4.05 9.65
N SER A 67 -11.57 -3.12 8.69
CA SER A 67 -10.30 -2.49 8.39
C SER A 67 -9.71 -1.84 9.65
N PRO A 68 -8.42 -2.03 9.95
CA PRO A 68 -7.77 -1.38 11.08
C PRO A 68 -7.52 0.12 10.84
N LEU A 69 -7.76 0.62 9.62
CA LEU A 69 -7.48 2.01 9.23
C LEU A 69 -8.72 2.88 9.49
N ASN A 70 -8.57 3.87 10.36
CA ASN A 70 -9.63 4.73 10.88
C ASN A 70 -9.47 6.21 10.46
N THR A 71 -8.32 6.61 9.94
CA THR A 71 -8.01 7.99 9.56
C THR A 71 -7.53 8.10 8.11
N ASP A 72 -7.70 9.29 7.52
CA ASP A 72 -7.19 9.58 6.16
C ASP A 72 -5.66 9.38 6.09
N THR A 73 -4.93 9.79 7.15
CA THR A 73 -3.47 9.66 7.23
C THR A 73 -2.99 8.20 7.19
N GLU A 74 -3.66 7.31 7.92
CA GLU A 74 -3.39 5.86 7.88
C GLU A 74 -3.62 5.28 6.49
N VAL A 75 -4.72 5.67 5.83
CA VAL A 75 -5.01 5.23 4.46
C VAL A 75 -3.94 5.74 3.48
N GLU A 76 -3.54 7.01 3.59
CA GLU A 76 -2.49 7.60 2.76
C GLU A 76 -1.13 6.91 2.93
N TRP A 77 -0.74 6.57 4.17
CA TRP A 77 0.48 5.83 4.45
C TRP A 77 0.45 4.44 3.82
N VAL A 78 -0.65 3.71 4.01
CA VAL A 78 -0.84 2.39 3.41
C VAL A 78 -0.80 2.46 1.87
N LEU A 79 -1.30 3.52 1.25
CA LEU A 79 -1.20 3.68 -0.21
C LEU A 79 0.24 3.80 -0.69
N GLU A 80 1.14 4.44 0.07
CA GLU A 80 2.56 4.46 -0.26
C GLU A 80 3.23 3.09 -0.06
N VAL A 81 2.84 2.34 0.98
CA VAL A 81 3.28 0.94 1.17
C VAL A 81 2.83 0.09 -0.02
N ILE A 82 1.57 0.21 -0.45
CA ILE A 82 1.03 -0.48 -1.61
C ILE A 82 1.77 -0.07 -2.89
N ARG A 83 2.02 1.23 -3.10
CA ARG A 83 2.77 1.73 -4.26
C ARG A 83 4.14 1.07 -4.38
N TYR A 84 4.86 0.96 -3.25
CA TYR A 84 6.13 0.25 -3.17
C TYR A 84 5.94 -1.25 -3.41
N GLY A 85 4.93 -1.87 -2.79
CA GLY A 85 4.57 -3.28 -2.99
C GLY A 85 4.32 -3.65 -4.45
N LEU A 86 3.64 -2.78 -5.21
CA LEU A 86 3.39 -2.95 -6.65
C LEU A 86 4.67 -2.81 -7.51
N SER A 87 5.73 -2.23 -6.95
CA SER A 87 7.04 -2.10 -7.60
C SER A 87 8.03 -3.22 -7.24
N LEU A 88 7.70 -4.09 -6.27
CA LEU A 88 8.54 -5.23 -5.89
C LEU A 88 8.73 -6.21 -7.06
N PRO A 89 9.90 -6.88 -7.22
CA PRO A 89 10.17 -7.86 -8.29
C PRO A 89 9.10 -8.96 -8.42
N LEU A 90 8.90 -9.54 -9.61
CA LEU A 90 7.80 -10.49 -9.85
C LEU A 90 8.03 -11.82 -9.13
N SER A 91 9.26 -12.07 -8.65
CA SER A 91 9.53 -13.15 -7.69
C SER A 91 8.66 -13.03 -6.44
N GLU A 92 8.32 -11.81 -6.01
CA GLU A 92 7.41 -11.50 -4.90
C GLU A 92 5.92 -11.47 -5.33
N HIS A 93 5.55 -12.32 -6.29
CA HIS A 93 4.22 -12.37 -6.90
C HIS A 93 3.06 -12.42 -5.89
N GLU A 94 3.23 -13.06 -4.73
CA GLU A 94 2.18 -13.10 -3.70
C GLU A 94 1.90 -11.71 -3.10
N ALA A 95 2.96 -10.97 -2.74
CA ALA A 95 2.85 -9.62 -2.19
C ALA A 95 2.22 -8.67 -3.22
N VAL A 96 2.67 -8.75 -4.48
CA VAL A 96 2.13 -7.96 -5.59
C VAL A 96 0.65 -8.29 -5.82
N ARG A 97 0.29 -9.57 -5.86
CA ARG A 97 -1.11 -10.04 -6.01
C ARG A 97 -1.99 -9.48 -4.91
N ASP A 98 -1.56 -9.53 -3.66
CA ASP A 98 -2.38 -9.06 -2.55
C ASP A 98 -2.47 -7.52 -2.51
N CYS A 99 -1.42 -6.79 -2.90
CA CYS A 99 -1.51 -5.33 -3.15
C CYS A 99 -2.60 -5.01 -4.17
N VAL A 100 -2.62 -5.72 -5.31
CA VAL A 100 -3.63 -5.53 -6.36
C VAL A 100 -5.03 -5.84 -5.83
N ARG A 101 -5.20 -6.92 -5.06
CA ARG A 101 -6.49 -7.28 -4.46
C ARG A 101 -7.01 -6.19 -3.52
N ILE A 102 -6.14 -5.59 -2.72
CA ILE A 102 -6.49 -4.46 -1.85
C ILE A 102 -6.92 -3.26 -2.70
N CYS A 103 -6.14 -2.86 -3.70
CA CYS A 103 -6.50 -1.77 -4.62
C CYS A 103 -7.87 -1.97 -5.27
N CYS A 104 -8.11 -3.16 -5.84
CA CYS A 104 -9.38 -3.49 -6.48
C CYS A 104 -10.55 -3.46 -5.48
N SER A 105 -10.34 -3.96 -4.26
CA SER A 105 -11.37 -3.90 -3.22
C SER A 105 -11.70 -2.46 -2.86
N TRP A 106 -10.69 -1.61 -2.67
CA TRP A 106 -10.90 -0.22 -2.30
C TRP A 106 -11.56 0.60 -3.41
N LEU A 107 -11.20 0.35 -4.67
CA LEU A 107 -11.88 0.94 -5.83
C LEU A 107 -13.33 0.46 -5.97
N SER A 108 -13.69 -0.71 -5.42
CA SER A 108 -15.08 -1.18 -5.47
C SER A 108 -16.06 -0.27 -4.73
N ALA A 109 -15.58 0.60 -3.81
CA ALA A 109 -16.39 1.62 -3.15
C ALA A 109 -17.00 2.65 -4.12
N LEU A 110 -16.45 2.79 -5.32
CA LEU A 110 -16.98 3.66 -6.38
C LEU A 110 -18.06 2.98 -7.24
N LEU A 111 -18.23 1.67 -7.08
CA LEU A 111 -19.11 0.85 -7.90
C LEU A 111 -20.39 0.53 -7.15
N PRO A 112 -21.50 0.25 -7.86
CA PRO A 112 -22.68 -0.32 -7.24
C PRO A 112 -22.34 -1.60 -6.46
N PRO A 113 -23.02 -1.91 -5.35
CA PRO A 113 -22.77 -3.12 -4.58
C PRO A 113 -22.78 -4.37 -5.46
N VAL A 114 -21.67 -5.10 -5.46
CA VAL A 114 -21.48 -6.35 -6.22
C VAL A 114 -21.77 -7.54 -5.30
N PRO A 115 -22.32 -8.65 -5.81
CA PRO A 115 -22.47 -9.88 -5.04
C PRO A 115 -21.15 -10.32 -4.38
N PRO A 116 -21.21 -10.98 -3.20
CA PRO A 116 -20.00 -11.37 -2.48
C PRO A 116 -19.13 -12.32 -3.31
N ALA A 117 -17.89 -11.89 -3.60
CA ALA A 117 -16.89 -12.69 -4.28
C ALA A 117 -16.30 -13.76 -3.35
N GLN A 118 -15.76 -14.84 -3.93
CA GLN A 118 -15.04 -15.89 -3.21
C GLN A 118 -13.60 -15.99 -3.74
N PRO A 119 -12.56 -15.85 -2.89
CA PRO A 119 -12.63 -15.48 -1.47
C PRO A 119 -13.17 -14.04 -1.27
N PRO A 120 -13.66 -13.70 -0.06
CA PRO A 120 -14.17 -12.35 0.17
C PRO A 120 -13.09 -11.29 -0.10
N PRO A 121 -13.48 -10.10 -0.58
CA PRO A 121 -12.52 -9.04 -0.83
C PRO A 121 -11.94 -8.49 0.49
N PRO A 122 -10.70 -7.94 0.47
CA PRO A 122 -10.15 -7.18 1.59
C PRO A 122 -11.12 -6.09 2.09
N ALA A 123 -11.12 -5.79 3.38
CA ALA A 123 -12.03 -4.77 3.92
C ALA A 123 -11.70 -3.36 3.39
N VAL A 124 -12.75 -2.58 3.11
CA VAL A 124 -12.63 -1.17 2.73
C VAL A 124 -12.57 -0.31 4.01
N PRO A 125 -11.55 0.55 4.19
CA PRO A 125 -11.46 1.48 5.32
C PRO A 125 -12.64 2.45 5.39
N ALA A 126 -13.05 2.83 6.61
CA ALA A 126 -14.14 3.78 6.80
C ALA A 126 -13.89 5.16 6.15
N PRO A 127 -12.68 5.76 6.25
CA PRO A 127 -12.39 7.03 5.57
C PRO A 127 -12.50 6.91 4.05
N LEU A 128 -12.04 5.79 3.50
CA LEU A 128 -12.09 5.53 2.06
C LEU A 128 -13.53 5.30 1.59
N ALA A 129 -14.33 4.54 2.34
CA ALA A 129 -15.74 4.34 2.02
C ALA A 129 -16.56 5.65 2.09
N ALA A 130 -16.15 6.59 2.94
CA ALA A 130 -16.84 7.88 3.09
C ALA A 130 -16.57 8.86 1.95
N ALA A 131 -15.37 8.83 1.34
CA ALA A 131 -14.99 9.73 0.25
C ALA A 131 -14.07 9.02 -0.77
N PRO A 132 -14.57 7.99 -1.49
CA PRO A 132 -13.75 7.11 -2.32
C PRO A 132 -13.10 7.85 -3.52
N GLU A 133 -13.73 8.90 -4.03
CA GLU A 133 -13.22 9.73 -5.12
C GLU A 133 -11.89 10.43 -4.79
N ARG A 134 -11.62 10.71 -3.51
CA ARG A 134 -10.36 11.32 -3.06
C ARG A 134 -9.17 10.38 -3.26
N TYR A 135 -9.40 9.07 -3.18
CA TYR A 135 -8.37 8.05 -3.22
C TYR A 135 -8.24 7.40 -4.61
N ALA A 136 -9.31 7.41 -5.40
CA ALA A 136 -9.43 6.71 -6.69
C ALA A 136 -8.24 6.96 -7.63
N THR A 137 -7.96 8.23 -7.93
CA THR A 137 -6.88 8.63 -8.84
C THR A 137 -5.52 8.14 -8.36
N ARG A 138 -5.27 8.21 -7.05
CA ARG A 138 -4.00 7.76 -6.45
C ARG A 138 -3.85 6.25 -6.55
N ILE A 139 -4.90 5.49 -6.26
CA ILE A 139 -4.89 4.02 -6.40
C ILE A 139 -4.64 3.61 -7.86
N LEU A 140 -5.31 4.24 -8.82
CA LEU A 140 -5.11 3.96 -10.25
C LEU A 140 -3.69 4.29 -10.70
N ASN A 141 -3.14 5.42 -10.24
CA ASN A 141 -1.74 5.80 -10.51
C ASN A 141 -0.75 4.79 -9.92
N HIS A 142 -1.03 4.22 -8.75
CA HIS A 142 -0.18 3.18 -8.16
C HIS A 142 -0.23 1.88 -8.96
N LEU A 143 -1.40 1.48 -9.45
CA LEU A 143 -1.55 0.29 -10.31
C LEU A 143 -0.74 0.40 -11.61
N HIS A 144 -0.49 1.61 -12.11
CA HIS A 144 0.39 1.81 -13.26
C HIS A 144 1.80 1.23 -13.05
N ASN A 145 2.30 1.17 -11.81
CA ASN A 145 3.62 0.61 -11.49
C ASN A 145 3.77 -0.86 -11.91
N LEU A 146 2.68 -1.61 -12.05
CA LEU A 146 2.70 -3.00 -12.54
C LEU A 146 3.17 -3.11 -13.98
N PHE A 147 2.98 -2.06 -14.78
CA PHE A 147 3.26 -2.06 -16.22
C PHE A 147 4.62 -1.43 -16.54
N ILE A 148 5.33 -0.92 -15.54
CA ILE A 148 6.68 -0.38 -15.71
C ILE A 148 7.67 -1.55 -15.82
N PRO A 149 8.45 -1.66 -16.92
CA PRO A 149 9.45 -2.71 -17.07
C PRO A 149 10.44 -2.72 -15.90
N ARG A 150 10.69 -3.90 -15.35
CA ARG A 150 11.60 -4.10 -14.23
C ARG A 150 12.98 -4.41 -14.78
N HIS A 151 13.93 -3.48 -14.61
CA HIS A 151 15.27 -3.56 -15.20
C HIS A 151 16.08 -4.80 -14.77
N ASN A 152 15.68 -5.47 -13.69
CA ASN A 152 16.31 -6.67 -13.15
C ASN A 152 15.65 -7.99 -13.59
N GLU A 153 14.54 -7.94 -14.33
CA GLU A 153 13.91 -9.11 -14.93
C GLU A 153 14.53 -9.33 -16.31
N SER A 154 15.63 -10.08 -16.31
CA SER A 154 16.34 -10.42 -17.54
C SER A 154 15.40 -11.15 -18.51
N LYS A 155 15.42 -10.67 -19.75
CA LYS A 155 14.71 -11.18 -20.92
C LYS A 155 14.78 -12.71 -20.99
N PHE A 156 13.64 -13.33 -21.28
CA PHE A 156 13.52 -14.72 -21.71
C PHE A 156 14.54 -15.08 -22.80
#